data_AF-A0A5S9MG73-F1
#
_entry.id   AF-A0A5S9MG73-F1
#
_cell.length_a   1.000
_cell.length_b   1.000
_cell.length_c   1.000
_cell.angle_alpha   90.00
_cell.angle_beta   90.00
_cell.angle_gamma   90.00
#
_symmetry.space_group_name_H-M   'P 1'
#
loop_
_entity.id
_entity.type
_entity.pdbx_description
1 polymer ?
#
loop_
_entity_poly.entity_id
_entity_poly.type
_entity_poly.pdbx_seq_one_letter_code
_entity_poly.pdbx_strand_id
1 'polypeptide(L)'
;MQLTVYLAGEIHSQWRDEIKEKSQSLKLPVTFVGPMENHDRSDNIGEDILGEQPNAIFKDDAASDLNNFRTEILLNKADVVIARFGEKYKQWNTAMDASAAIAKGKPLILIRPKELHHPLKRTLKQSKYHCGNRKPSDQGVILCV
;
A
#
# COMPACT_ATOMS: atom_id res chain seq x y z
N MET A 1 -20.70 -0.75 10.59
CA MET A 1 -19.30 -0.38 10.88
C MET A 1 -18.68 0.08 9.58
N GLN A 2 -18.04 1.26 9.55
CA GLN A 2 -17.28 1.74 8.39
C GLN A 2 -15.80 1.39 8.61
N LEU A 3 -15.13 0.77 7.64
CA LEU A 3 -13.73 0.38 7.74
C LEU A 3 -12.84 1.30 6.90
N THR A 4 -11.71 1.74 7.45
CA THR A 4 -10.65 2.42 6.71
C THR A 4 -9.63 1.39 6.23
N VAL A 5 -9.48 1.25 4.91
CA VAL A 5 -8.58 0.28 4.28
C VAL A 5 -7.40 1.00 3.64
N TYR A 6 -6.18 0.70 4.08
CA TYR A 6 -4.95 1.23 3.48
C TYR A 6 -4.48 0.34 2.33
N LEU A 7 -4.37 0.89 1.12
CA LEU A 7 -3.94 0.21 -0.10
C LEU A 7 -2.44 0.41 -0.36
N ALA A 8 -1.61 -0.39 0.31
CA ALA A 8 -0.18 -0.48 0.07
C ALA A 8 0.09 -1.23 -1.25
N GLY A 9 1.07 -0.79 -2.04
CA GLY A 9 1.42 -1.53 -3.25
C GLY A 9 1.83 -0.69 -4.45
N GLU A 10 2.12 -1.40 -5.53
CA GLU A 10 2.49 -0.84 -6.82
C GLU A 10 1.45 0.18 -7.34
N ILE A 11 1.91 1.27 -7.97
CA ILE A 11 1.07 2.37 -8.48
C ILE A 11 1.04 2.43 -10.03
N HIS A 12 1.48 1.36 -10.69
CA HIS A 12 1.64 1.27 -12.14
C HIS A 12 0.53 0.45 -12.83
N SER A 13 -0.52 0.05 -12.10
CA SER A 13 -1.72 -0.58 -12.66
C SER A 13 -3.00 -0.06 -12.01
N GLN A 14 -4.13 -0.43 -12.60
CA GLN A 14 -5.47 0.02 -12.21
C GLN A 14 -6.07 -0.75 -11.02
N TRP A 15 -5.30 -1.60 -10.34
CA TRP A 15 -5.84 -2.50 -9.30
C TRP A 15 -6.55 -1.76 -8.14
N ARG A 16 -6.13 -0.53 -7.82
CA ARG A 16 -6.79 0.30 -6.80
C ARG A 16 -8.15 0.79 -7.25
N ASP A 17 -8.31 1.06 -8.53
CA ASP A 17 -9.60 1.48 -9.07
C ASP A 17 -10.53 0.28 -9.17
N GLU A 18 -10.02 -0.86 -9.63
CA GLU A 18 -10.76 -2.13 -9.64
C GLU A 18 -11.30 -2.51 -8.26
N ILE A 19 -10.49 -2.37 -7.19
CA ILE A 19 -10.95 -2.71 -5.83
C ILE A 19 -11.98 -1.69 -5.32
N LYS A 20 -11.79 -0.39 -5.59
CA LYS A 20 -12.73 0.67 -5.21
C LYS A 20 -14.09 0.47 -5.89
N GLU A 21 -14.10 0.26 -7.20
CA GLU A 21 -15.32 0.06 -8.00
C GLU A 21 -16.09 -1.18 -7.54
N LYS A 22 -15.40 -2.29 -7.28
CA LYS A 22 -16.05 -3.51 -6.81
C LYS A 22 -16.58 -3.38 -5.39
N SER A 23 -15.86 -2.73 -4.48
CA SER A 23 -16.36 -2.47 -3.14
C SER A 23 -17.59 -1.58 -3.15
N GLN A 24 -17.65 -0.60 -4.06
CA GLN A 24 -18.83 0.23 -4.28
C GLN A 24 -20.01 -0.57 -4.84
N SER A 25 -19.80 -1.42 -5.86
CA SER A 25 -20.88 -2.22 -6.45
C SER A 25 -21.49 -3.23 -5.47
N LEU A 26 -20.66 -3.74 -4.56
CA LEU A 26 -21.07 -4.60 -3.45
C LEU A 26 -21.60 -3.84 -2.22
N LYS A 27 -21.61 -2.50 -2.28
CA LYS A 27 -22.07 -1.60 -1.20
C LYS A 27 -21.36 -1.87 0.14
N LEU A 28 -20.06 -2.18 0.09
CA LEU A 28 -19.27 -2.39 1.29
C LEU A 28 -19.03 -1.06 2.01
N PRO A 29 -19.18 -1.00 3.35
CA PRO A 29 -18.96 0.22 4.12
C PRO A 29 -17.45 0.44 4.35
N VAL A 30 -16.70 0.69 3.28
CA VAL A 30 -15.23 0.86 3.31
C VAL A 30 -14.83 2.22 2.75
N THR A 31 -13.79 2.81 3.33
CA THR A 31 -13.11 4.00 2.83
C THR A 31 -11.65 3.66 2.55
N PHE A 32 -11.18 3.95 1.34
CA PHE A 32 -9.81 3.63 0.94
C PHE A 32 -8.87 4.82 1.14
N VAL A 33 -7.69 4.54 1.69
CA VAL A 33 -6.57 5.49 1.82
C VAL A 33 -5.28 4.82 1.32
N GLY A 34 -4.21 5.59 1.13
CA GLY A 34 -2.96 5.02 0.63
C GLY A 34 -1.83 6.04 0.41
N PRO A 35 -0.70 5.58 -0.14
CA PRO A 35 0.45 6.42 -0.45
C PRO A 35 0.10 7.48 -1.51
N MET A 36 1.03 8.41 -1.77
CA MET A 36 0.89 9.34 -2.91
C MET A 36 1.04 8.56 -4.22
N GLU A 37 -0.01 8.54 -5.04
CA GLU A 37 -0.02 7.78 -6.30
C GLU A 37 0.53 8.59 -7.48
N ASN A 38 0.59 9.92 -7.36
CA ASN A 38 1.20 10.78 -8.37
C ASN A 38 2.71 10.87 -8.14
N HIS A 39 3.49 10.30 -9.05
CA HIS A 39 4.95 10.25 -8.98
C HIS A 39 5.58 11.64 -8.90
N ASP A 40 5.27 12.53 -9.83
CA ASP A 40 5.87 13.87 -9.88
C ASP A 40 5.61 14.62 -8.56
N ARG A 41 4.39 14.51 -8.02
CA ARG A 41 4.08 15.11 -6.72
C ARG A 41 4.84 14.41 -5.59
N SER A 42 4.92 13.08 -5.61
CA SER A 42 5.65 12.31 -4.59
C SER A 42 7.14 12.68 -4.54
N ASP A 43 7.77 12.87 -5.70
CA ASP A 43 9.19 13.15 -5.84
C ASP A 43 9.53 14.61 -5.48
N ASN A 44 8.58 15.54 -5.68
CA ASN A 44 8.78 16.96 -5.44
C ASN A 44 8.18 17.49 -4.13
N ILE A 45 7.40 16.70 -3.39
CA ILE A 45 6.64 17.17 -2.22
C ILE A 45 7.52 17.84 -1.15
N GLY A 46 8.77 17.39 -1.00
CA GLY A 46 9.75 17.99 -0.10
C GLY A 46 9.98 19.47 -0.44
N GLU A 47 10.25 19.75 -1.72
CA GLU A 47 10.51 21.10 -2.21
C GLU A 47 9.23 21.95 -2.29
N ASP A 48 8.10 21.34 -2.62
CA ASP A 48 6.79 22.03 -2.64
C ASP A 48 6.41 22.62 -1.28
N ILE A 49 6.88 22.01 -0.18
CA ILE A 49 6.53 22.40 1.19
C ILE A 49 7.67 23.15 1.90
N LEU A 50 8.92 22.70 1.72
CA LEU A 50 10.08 23.21 2.46
C LEU A 50 10.94 24.18 1.63
N GLY A 51 10.65 24.34 0.33
CA GLY A 51 11.46 25.11 -0.62
C GLY A 51 12.58 24.29 -1.25
N GLU A 52 13.31 24.90 -2.19
CA GLU A 52 14.41 24.27 -2.93
C GLU A 52 15.45 23.63 -1.99
N GLN A 53 15.81 22.38 -2.25
CA GLN A 53 16.78 21.66 -1.43
C GLN A 53 18.21 21.82 -1.97
N PRO A 54 19.25 21.74 -1.09
CA PRO A 54 20.63 22.03 -1.49
C PRO A 54 21.19 21.16 -2.64
N ASN A 55 20.68 19.94 -2.79
CA ASN A 55 21.01 19.02 -3.87
C ASN A 55 19.99 17.88 -3.94
N ALA A 56 20.15 16.99 -4.93
CA ALA A 56 19.26 15.86 -5.16
C ALA A 56 19.11 14.90 -3.96
N ILE A 57 20.15 14.73 -3.13
CA ILE A 57 20.07 13.85 -1.94
C ILE A 57 19.12 14.47 -0.91
N PHE A 58 19.28 15.76 -0.61
CA PHE A 58 18.37 16.45 0.32
C PHE A 58 16.95 16.59 -0.23
N LYS A 59 16.80 16.71 -1.55
CA LYS A 59 15.49 16.64 -2.23
C LYS A 59 14.80 15.31 -1.95
N ASP A 60 15.50 14.20 -2.18
CA ASP A 60 14.97 12.85 -1.96
C ASP A 60 14.69 12.58 -0.47
N ASP A 61 15.54 13.07 0.45
CA ASP A 61 15.33 12.97 1.89
C ASP A 61 14.06 13.72 2.32
N ALA A 62 13.92 14.99 1.90
CA ALA A 62 12.75 15.81 2.22
C ALA A 62 11.44 15.23 1.65
N ALA A 63 11.48 14.73 0.42
CA ALA A 63 10.35 14.04 -0.18
C ALA A 63 10.01 12.74 0.58
N SER A 64 11.03 11.96 0.96
CA SER A 64 10.86 10.72 1.72
C SER A 64 10.25 10.98 3.11
N ASP A 65 10.72 11.99 3.83
CA ASP A 65 10.21 12.34 5.16
C ASP A 65 8.72 12.68 5.15
N LEU A 66 8.27 13.49 4.19
CA LEU A 66 6.85 13.85 4.06
C LEU A 66 5.98 12.66 3.64
N ASN A 67 6.46 11.82 2.73
CA ASN A 67 5.76 10.60 2.33
C ASN A 67 5.68 9.59 3.48
N ASN A 68 6.77 9.41 4.23
CA ASN A 68 6.81 8.55 5.41
C ASN A 68 5.86 9.05 6.50
N PHE A 69 5.81 10.36 6.75
CA PHE A 69 4.87 10.97 7.69
C PHE A 69 3.41 10.71 7.28
N ARG A 70 3.07 10.90 6.00
CA ARG A 70 1.75 10.56 5.46
C ARG A 70 1.42 9.08 5.69
N THR A 71 2.33 8.18 5.30
CA THR A 71 2.17 6.73 5.43
C THR A 71 1.95 6.34 6.88
N GLU A 72 2.73 6.88 7.81
CA GLU A 72 2.58 6.61 9.24
C GLU A 72 1.20 7.01 9.75
N ILE A 73 0.74 8.23 9.44
CA ILE A 73 -0.59 8.71 9.85
C ILE A 73 -1.69 7.80 9.30
N LEU A 74 -1.64 7.49 8.00
CA LEU A 74 -2.69 6.72 7.34
C LEU A 74 -2.68 5.25 7.77
N LEU A 75 -1.52 4.62 7.94
CA LEU A 75 -1.43 3.27 8.49
C LEU A 75 -1.92 3.20 9.94
N ASN A 76 -1.62 4.21 10.77
CA ASN A 76 -2.12 4.27 12.14
C ASN A 76 -3.66 4.36 12.19
N LYS A 77 -4.27 5.11 11.26
CA LYS A 77 -5.72 5.28 11.14
C LYS A 77 -6.44 4.12 10.44
N ALA A 78 -5.72 3.26 9.74
CA ALA A 78 -6.32 2.15 9.01
C ALA A 78 -6.79 1.02 9.95
N ASP A 79 -7.95 0.44 9.64
CA ASP A 79 -8.49 -0.74 10.29
C ASP A 79 -7.95 -2.03 9.64
N VAL A 80 -7.72 -1.98 8.33
CA VAL A 80 -7.18 -3.10 7.53
C VAL A 80 -6.15 -2.56 6.53
N VAL A 81 -5.11 -3.34 6.26
CA VAL A 81 -4.10 -3.05 5.24
C VAL A 81 -4.16 -4.11 4.16
N ILE A 82 -4.19 -3.68 2.90
CA ILE A 82 -4.01 -4.55 1.74
C ILE A 82 -2.68 -4.17 1.10
N ALA A 83 -1.72 -5.10 1.08
CA ALA A 83 -0.44 -4.92 0.43
C ALA A 83 -0.36 -5.74 -0.86
N ARG A 84 -0.36 -5.06 -2.02
CA ARG A 84 -0.23 -5.70 -3.33
C ARG A 84 1.14 -5.50 -3.93
N PHE A 85 1.88 -6.59 -4.06
CA PHE A 85 3.14 -6.64 -4.77
C PHE A 85 2.90 -6.79 -6.27
N GLY A 86 3.45 -5.87 -7.06
CA GLY A 86 3.48 -5.96 -8.52
C GLY A 86 4.53 -6.94 -9.04
N GLU A 87 4.52 -7.14 -10.35
CA GLU A 87 5.47 -8.00 -11.08
C GLU A 87 6.76 -7.26 -11.47
N LYS A 88 6.70 -5.92 -11.51
CA LYS A 88 7.80 -5.04 -11.91
C LYS A 88 8.40 -4.33 -10.70
N TYR A 89 9.67 -3.96 -10.82
CA TYR A 89 10.46 -3.31 -9.78
C TYR A 89 10.61 -4.15 -8.51
N LYS A 90 11.48 -3.71 -7.60
CA LYS A 90 11.78 -4.43 -6.36
C LYS A 90 10.70 -4.28 -5.28
N GLN A 91 9.77 -3.32 -5.43
CA GLN A 91 8.62 -3.11 -4.54
C GLN A 91 9.00 -2.83 -3.07
N TRP A 92 10.07 -2.06 -2.84
CA TRP A 92 10.59 -1.77 -1.49
C TRP A 92 9.57 -1.06 -0.60
N ASN A 93 8.87 -0.04 -1.13
CA ASN A 93 7.87 0.70 -0.37
C ASN A 93 6.71 -0.21 0.06
N THR A 94 6.25 -1.10 -0.83
CA THR A 94 5.23 -2.11 -0.49
C THR A 94 5.70 -3.05 0.63
N ALA A 95 6.97 -3.47 0.61
CA ALA A 95 7.54 -4.31 1.66
C ALA A 95 7.65 -3.57 3.00
N MET A 96 8.01 -2.28 2.98
CA MET A 96 8.07 -1.42 4.15
C MET A 96 6.67 -1.22 4.76
N ASP A 97 5.67 -0.85 3.95
CA ASP A 97 4.28 -0.67 4.40
C ASP A 97 3.70 -1.97 5.00
N ALA A 98 3.92 -3.11 4.34
CA ALA A 98 3.49 -4.41 4.84
C ALA A 98 4.15 -4.76 6.19
N SER A 99 5.45 -4.48 6.32
CA SER A 99 6.19 -4.74 7.56
C SER A 99 5.75 -3.80 8.69
N ALA A 100 5.51 -2.52 8.39
CA ALA A 100 4.99 -1.54 9.33
C ALA A 100 3.58 -1.91 9.82
N ALA A 101 2.72 -2.39 8.91
CA ALA A 101 1.39 -2.89 9.26
C ALA A 101 1.47 -4.08 10.23
N ILE A 102 2.36 -5.06 9.96
CA ILE A 102 2.61 -6.20 10.86
C ILE A 102 3.10 -5.72 12.23
N ALA A 103 4.09 -4.83 12.26
CA ALA A 103 4.66 -4.31 13.50
C ALA A 103 3.62 -3.57 14.36
N LYS A 104 2.68 -2.86 13.72
CA LYS A 104 1.56 -2.17 14.38
C LYS A 104 0.37 -3.09 14.69
N GLY A 105 0.47 -4.39 14.43
CA GLY A 105 -0.60 -5.37 14.68
C GLY A 105 -1.84 -5.21 13.78
N LYS A 106 -1.73 -4.45 12.69
CA LYS A 106 -2.82 -4.21 11.74
C LYS A 106 -3.17 -5.50 11.00
N PRO A 107 -4.46 -5.86 10.85
CA PRO A 107 -4.88 -6.90 9.93
C PRO A 107 -4.31 -6.62 8.52
N LEU A 108 -3.50 -7.55 8.02
CA LEU A 108 -2.84 -7.44 6.72
C LEU A 108 -3.34 -8.53 5.79
N ILE A 109 -3.80 -8.11 4.61
CA ILE A 109 -4.03 -8.96 3.44
C ILE A 109 -2.87 -8.75 2.49
N LEU A 110 -2.10 -9.81 2.22
CA LEU A 110 -0.98 -9.76 1.30
C LEU A 110 -1.33 -10.41 -0.05
N ILE A 111 -1.18 -9.65 -1.13
CA ILE A 111 -1.39 -10.07 -2.51
C ILE A 111 -0.05 -10.04 -3.23
N ARG A 112 0.33 -11.13 -3.88
CA ARG A 112 1.61 -11.24 -4.57
C ARG A 112 1.57 -12.20 -5.76
N PRO A 113 2.45 -12.01 -6.76
CA PRO A 113 2.70 -13.00 -7.79
C PRO A 113 3.37 -14.27 -7.22
N LYS A 114 3.33 -15.37 -7.99
CA LYS A 114 3.83 -16.68 -7.57
C LYS A 114 5.34 -16.65 -7.32
N GLU A 115 6.03 -15.91 -8.16
CA GLU A 115 7.47 -15.73 -8.22
C GLU A 115 8.00 -15.14 -6.89
N LEU A 116 7.19 -14.32 -6.23
CA LEU A 116 7.54 -13.74 -4.93
C LEU A 116 7.23 -14.65 -3.72
N HIS A 117 6.96 -15.94 -3.93
CA HIS A 117 6.66 -16.87 -2.83
C HIS A 117 7.78 -17.05 -1.82
N HIS A 118 9.02 -17.15 -2.30
CA HIS A 118 10.18 -17.32 -1.46
C HIS A 118 10.56 -16.02 -0.73
N PRO A 119 10.72 -14.86 -1.42
CA PRO A 119 11.10 -13.63 -0.74
C PRO A 119 10.05 -13.15 0.27
N LEU A 120 8.75 -13.40 0.01
CA LEU A 120 7.67 -12.94 0.89
C LEU A 120 7.18 -14.02 1.88
N LYS A 121 7.86 -15.17 2.01
CA LYS A 121 7.40 -16.28 2.86
C LYS A 121 7.21 -15.89 4.33
N ARG A 122 8.07 -15.01 4.85
CA ARG A 122 8.02 -14.54 6.26
C ARG A 122 6.88 -13.55 6.46
N THR A 123 6.83 -12.51 5.63
CA THR A 123 5.77 -11.49 5.65
C THR A 123 4.39 -12.13 5.48
N LEU A 124 4.26 -13.10 4.55
CA LEU A 124 3.03 -13.87 4.35
C LEU A 124 2.61 -14.68 5.58
N LYS A 125 3.57 -15.16 6.38
CA LYS A 125 3.24 -15.96 7.56
C LYS A 125 2.87 -15.11 8.77
N GLN A 126 3.28 -13.83 8.76
CA GLN A 126 2.88 -12.82 9.74
C GLN A 126 1.61 -12.07 9.34
N SER A 127 1.24 -12.07 8.04
CA SER A 127 -0.05 -11.54 7.61
C SER A 127 -1.18 -12.43 8.12
N LYS A 128 -2.17 -11.84 8.78
CA LYS A 128 -3.33 -12.56 9.33
C LYS A 128 -4.15 -13.26 8.24
N TYR A 129 -4.16 -12.73 7.01
CA TYR A 129 -4.90 -13.26 5.88
C TYR A 129 -4.07 -13.20 4.59
N HIS A 130 -4.21 -14.19 3.70
CA HIS A 130 -3.57 -14.16 2.40
C HIS A 130 -4.45 -14.71 1.28
N CYS A 131 -4.49 -14.00 0.15
CA CYS A 131 -5.02 -14.52 -1.10
C CYS A 131 -3.85 -14.98 -1.96
N GLY A 132 -3.54 -16.29 -1.98
CA GLY A 132 -2.51 -16.82 -2.90
C GLY A 132 -2.94 -16.65 -4.37
N ASN A 133 -2.00 -16.38 -5.29
CA ASN A 133 -2.08 -16.25 -6.77
C ASN A 133 -3.35 -15.66 -7.43
N ARG A 134 -4.27 -15.12 -6.64
CA ARG A 134 -5.57 -14.64 -7.09
C ARG A 134 -5.41 -13.21 -7.55
N LYS A 135 -5.92 -12.92 -8.75
CA LYS A 135 -5.97 -11.55 -9.26
C LYS A 135 -6.89 -10.72 -8.36
N PRO A 136 -6.72 -9.39 -8.25
CA PRO A 136 -7.70 -8.50 -7.62
C PRO A 136 -9.11 -8.66 -8.22
N SER A 137 -9.17 -9.15 -9.46
CA SER A 137 -10.40 -9.53 -10.13
C SER A 137 -11.17 -10.69 -9.46
N ASP A 138 -10.50 -11.52 -8.67
CA ASP A 138 -11.09 -12.72 -8.08
C ASP A 138 -11.86 -12.35 -6.81
N GLN A 139 -13.11 -12.80 -6.73
CA GLN A 139 -14.03 -12.54 -5.59
C GLN A 139 -13.40 -12.77 -4.21
N GLY A 140 -12.37 -13.63 -4.12
CA GLY A 140 -11.66 -13.96 -2.88
C GLY A 140 -10.93 -12.80 -2.19
N VAL A 141 -10.41 -11.80 -2.91
CA VAL A 141 -9.72 -10.65 -2.28
C VAL A 141 -10.71 -9.76 -1.54
N ILE A 142 -11.93 -9.62 -2.09
CA ILE A 142 -13.00 -8.81 -1.51
C ILE A 142 -13.75 -9.59 -0.42
N LEU A 143 -13.87 -10.91 -0.54
CA LEU A 143 -14.41 -11.79 0.52
C LEU A 143 -13.54 -11.82 1.80
N CYS A 144 -12.31 -11.28 1.76
CA CYS A 144 -11.46 -11.12 2.94
C CYS A 144 -11.64 -9.77 3.67
N VAL A 145 -12.47 -8.86 3.14
CA VAL A 145 -12.74 -7.52 3.71
C VAL A 145 -14.20 -7.44 4.16
#